data_AF-A0A6J4JFX5-F1
#
_entry.id   AF-A0A6J4JFX5-F1
#
_cell.length_a   1.000
_cell.length_b   1.000
_cell.length_c   1.000
_cell.angle_alpha   90.00
_cell.angle_beta   90.00
_cell.angle_gamma   90.00
#
_symmetry.space_group_name_H-M   'P 1'
#
loop_
_entity.id
_entity.type
_entity.pdbx_description
1 polymer ?
#
loop_
_entity_poly.entity_id
_entity_poly.type
_entity_poly.pdbx_seq_one_letter_code
_entity_poly.pdbx_strand_id
1 'polypeptide(L)'
;MSATTAGLGFRRPSAVPGFGPAFGVAVTGIGLLVLVPLVALVLRAAGQSWAEFTAAAFSDRALAAYRLSFGASALAALVNLVVGVLLAWVLVRYRFPGRRLADALIDLPFALPTAVAGVAL
;
A
#
# COMPACT_ATOMS: atom_id res chain seq x y z
N MET A 1 50.72 12.83 16.89
CA MET A 1 49.72 11.74 17.03
C MET A 1 48.43 12.38 17.52
N SER A 2 47.53 12.74 16.62
CA SER A 2 46.24 13.37 16.96
C SER A 2 45.12 12.48 16.48
N ALA A 3 44.39 11.86 17.40
CA ALA A 3 43.23 11.02 17.10
C ALA A 3 41.98 11.90 17.04
N THR A 4 41.35 11.96 15.86
CA THR A 4 40.03 12.56 15.64
C THR A 4 38.96 11.56 16.02
N THR A 5 38.34 11.73 17.18
CA THR A 5 37.18 10.93 17.60
C THR A 5 35.93 11.42 16.88
N ALA A 6 35.55 10.78 15.77
CA ALA A 6 34.29 11.02 15.09
C ALA A 6 33.13 10.46 15.94
N GLY A 7 32.41 11.34 16.62
CA GLY A 7 31.19 11.00 17.36
C GLY A 7 30.04 10.63 16.42
N LEU A 8 29.45 9.46 16.64
CA LEU A 8 28.23 8.97 15.97
C LEU A 8 27.01 9.80 16.41
N GLY A 9 26.76 10.92 15.72
CA GLY A 9 25.61 11.79 15.99
C GLY A 9 24.36 11.41 15.20
N PHE A 10 23.61 10.39 15.65
CA PHE A 10 22.31 10.03 15.10
C PHE A 10 21.18 10.34 16.11
N ARG A 11 20.74 11.60 16.19
CA ARG A 11 19.34 12.07 16.42
C ARG A 11 19.30 13.59 16.24
N ARG A 12 18.66 14.07 15.17
CA ARG A 12 18.28 15.49 15.06
C ARG A 12 17.09 15.75 15.99
N PRO A 13 17.15 16.73 16.91
CA PRO A 13 15.99 17.09 17.73
C PRO A 13 14.88 17.64 16.82
N SER A 14 13.68 17.09 16.96
CA SER A 14 12.49 17.56 16.24
C SER A 14 12.19 19.01 16.64
N ALA A 15 12.03 19.90 15.65
CA ALA A 15 11.79 21.34 15.85
C ALA A 15 10.49 21.69 16.61
N VAL A 16 9.62 20.69 16.85
CA VAL A 16 8.33 20.85 17.53
C VAL A 16 8.43 20.22 18.94
N PRO A 17 8.19 20.99 20.02
CA PRO A 17 8.10 20.43 21.36
C PRO A 17 6.98 19.39 21.43
N GLY A 18 7.28 18.19 21.93
CA GLY A 18 6.29 17.11 22.09
C GLY A 18 6.05 16.21 20.86
N PHE A 19 6.83 16.35 19.78
CA PHE A 19 6.67 15.53 18.56
C PHE A 19 6.76 14.02 18.84
N GLY A 20 7.75 13.57 19.63
CA GLY A 20 7.94 12.15 19.93
C GLY A 20 6.72 11.50 20.59
N PRO A 21 6.23 12.02 21.74
CA PRO A 21 5.02 11.52 22.39
C PRO A 21 3.77 11.61 21.51
N ALA A 22 3.54 12.73 20.83
CA ALA A 22 2.37 12.90 19.95
C ALA A 22 2.39 11.90 18.78
N PHE A 23 3.55 11.69 18.17
CA PHE A 23 3.76 10.69 17.12
C PHE A 23 3.54 9.27 17.64
N GLY A 24 4.06 8.95 18.83
CA GLY A 24 3.86 7.65 19.47
C GLY A 24 2.38 7.35 19.74
N VAL A 25 1.63 8.33 20.25
CA VAL A 25 0.19 8.21 20.46
C VAL A 25 -0.56 8.07 19.14
N ALA A 26 -0.21 8.86 18.12
CA ALA A 26 -0.85 8.78 16.80
C ALA A 26 -0.62 7.42 16.13
N VAL A 27 0.62 6.93 16.09
CA VAL A 27 0.97 5.63 15.53
C VAL A 27 0.33 4.50 16.32
N THR A 28 0.30 4.59 17.64
CA THR A 28 -0.36 3.58 18.48
C THR A 28 -1.87 3.59 18.26
N GLY A 29 -2.50 4.78 18.18
CA GLY A 29 -3.92 4.91 17.93
C GLY A 29 -4.34 4.34 16.58
N ILE A 30 -3.65 4.71 15.50
CA ILE A 30 -3.88 4.16 14.15
C ILE A 30 -3.54 2.67 14.10
N GLY A 31 -2.44 2.28 14.74
CA GLY A 31 -2.00 0.89 14.83
C GLY A 31 -3.05 0.02 15.50
N LEU A 32 -3.59 0.43 16.65
CA LEU A 32 -4.67 -0.29 17.33
C LEU A 32 -5.94 -0.35 16.47
N LEU A 33 -6.30 0.75 15.81
CA LEU A 33 -7.47 0.78 14.92
C LEU A 33 -7.39 -0.29 13.82
N VAL A 34 -6.21 -0.53 13.26
CA VAL A 34 -5.98 -1.57 12.23
C VAL A 34 -5.76 -2.95 12.84
N LEU A 35 -5.02 -3.05 13.95
CA LEU A 35 -4.65 -4.33 14.55
C LEU A 35 -5.81 -5.03 15.25
N VAL A 36 -6.72 -4.29 15.90
CA VAL A 36 -7.88 -4.88 16.59
C VAL A 36 -8.71 -5.78 15.68
N PRO A 37 -9.18 -5.35 14.48
CA PRO A 37 -9.95 -6.23 13.60
C PRO A 37 -9.12 -7.37 13.02
N LEU A 38 -7.81 -7.16 12.76
CA LEU A 38 -6.93 -8.23 12.29
C LEU A 38 -6.74 -9.32 13.35
N VAL A 39 -6.53 -8.94 14.61
CA VAL A 39 -6.45 -9.89 15.73
C VAL A 39 -7.78 -10.61 15.91
N ALA A 40 -8.91 -9.91 15.83
CA ALA A 40 -10.23 -10.53 15.92
C ALA A 40 -10.45 -11.58 14.81
N LEU A 41 -10.00 -11.31 13.59
CA LEU A 41 -10.04 -12.26 12.47
C LEU A 41 -9.18 -13.51 12.77
N VAL A 42 -7.97 -13.32 13.28
CA VAL A 42 -7.06 -14.43 13.64
C VAL A 42 -7.64 -15.28 14.77
N LEU A 43 -8.19 -14.64 15.82
CA LEU A 43 -8.85 -15.36 16.93
C LEU A 43 -10.05 -16.16 16.43
N ARG A 44 -10.82 -15.60 15.49
CA ARG A 44 -11.95 -16.30 14.89
C ARG A 44 -11.52 -17.53 14.08
N ALA A 45 -10.41 -17.43 13.34
CA ALA A 45 -9.84 -18.56 12.60
C ALA A 45 -9.22 -19.61 13.54
N ALA A 46 -8.55 -19.18 14.62
CA ALA A 46 -7.95 -20.07 15.61
C ALA A 46 -8.99 -20.88 16.43
N GLY A 47 -10.22 -20.39 16.52
CA GLY A 47 -11.34 -21.11 17.12
C GLY A 47 -11.91 -22.25 16.25
N GLN A 48 -11.48 -22.37 14.99
CA GLN A 48 -11.90 -23.45 14.09
C GLN A 48 -10.97 -24.66 14.23
N SER A 49 -11.50 -25.86 14.01
CA SER A 49 -10.64 -27.04 13.90
C SER A 49 -9.77 -26.98 12.63
N TRP A 50 -8.64 -27.68 12.63
CA TRP A 50 -7.75 -27.73 11.46
C TRP A 50 -8.47 -28.24 10.20
N ALA A 51 -9.41 -29.18 10.36
CA ALA A 51 -10.22 -29.72 9.27
C ALA A 51 -11.18 -28.66 8.70
N GLU A 52 -11.85 -27.88 9.56
CA GLU A 52 -12.74 -26.79 9.12
C GLU A 52 -11.97 -25.67 8.43
N PHE A 53 -10.79 -25.30 8.95
CA PHE A 53 -9.93 -24.30 8.35
C PHE A 53 -9.47 -24.71 6.95
N THR A 54 -8.95 -25.93 6.80
CA THR A 54 -8.48 -26.43 5.50
C THR A 54 -9.62 -26.62 4.50
N ALA A 55 -10.79 -27.11 4.95
CA ALA A 55 -11.98 -27.20 4.10
C ALA A 55 -12.44 -25.82 3.60
N ALA A 56 -12.39 -24.78 4.45
CA ALA A 56 -12.71 -23.42 4.04
C ALA A 56 -11.64 -22.83 3.10
N ALA A 57 -10.37 -22.97 3.44
CA ALA A 57 -9.23 -22.40 2.71
C ALA A 57 -9.04 -23.02 1.31
N PHE A 58 -9.34 -24.31 1.16
CA PHE A 58 -9.25 -25.03 -0.12
C PHE A 58 -10.61 -25.34 -0.72
N SER A 59 -11.67 -24.64 -0.31
CA SER A 59 -12.96 -24.72 -0.96
C SER A 59 -12.86 -24.29 -2.44
N ASP A 60 -13.73 -24.84 -3.30
CA ASP A 60 -13.74 -24.48 -4.73
C ASP A 60 -13.86 -22.97 -4.95
N ARG A 61 -14.64 -22.30 -4.10
CA ARG A 61 -14.79 -20.84 -4.10
C ARG A 61 -13.48 -20.14 -3.74
N ALA A 62 -12.76 -20.60 -2.72
CA ALA A 62 -11.48 -20.02 -2.32
C ALA A 62 -10.42 -20.20 -3.41
N LEU A 63 -10.33 -21.40 -3.99
CA LEU A 63 -9.41 -21.68 -5.10
C LEU A 63 -9.71 -20.85 -6.35
N ALA A 64 -10.99 -20.71 -6.72
CA ALA A 64 -11.41 -19.83 -7.80
C ALA A 64 -11.04 -18.36 -7.52
N ALA A 65 -11.26 -17.89 -6.29
CA ALA A 65 -10.86 -16.55 -5.87
C ALA A 65 -9.35 -16.35 -5.94
N TYR A 66 -8.53 -17.29 -5.46
CA TYR A 66 -7.07 -17.20 -5.54
C TYR A 66 -6.58 -17.15 -6.98
N ARG A 67 -7.10 -18.02 -7.85
CA ARG A 67 -6.76 -18.02 -9.28
C ARG A 67 -7.09 -16.69 -9.94
N LEU A 68 -8.27 -16.13 -9.65
CA LEU A 68 -8.68 -14.84 -10.17
C LEU A 68 -7.81 -13.70 -9.62
N SER A 69 -7.62 -13.63 -8.30
CA SER A 69 -6.82 -12.57 -7.67
C SER A 69 -5.36 -12.59 -8.13
N PHE A 70 -4.69 -13.73 -8.06
CA PHE A 70 -3.30 -13.84 -8.52
C PHE A 70 -3.18 -13.67 -10.04
N GLY A 71 -4.07 -14.28 -10.82
CA GLY A 71 -4.04 -14.15 -12.29
C GLY A 71 -4.30 -12.71 -12.74
N ALA A 72 -5.36 -12.08 -12.25
CA ALA A 72 -5.72 -10.72 -12.60
C ALA A 72 -4.67 -9.71 -12.10
N SER A 73 -4.18 -9.84 -10.87
CA SER A 73 -3.14 -8.94 -10.35
C SER A 73 -1.81 -9.09 -11.08
N ALA A 74 -1.39 -10.31 -11.45
CA ALA A 74 -0.17 -10.52 -12.23
C ALA A 74 -0.29 -9.91 -13.62
N LEU A 75 -1.41 -10.14 -14.31
CA LEU A 75 -1.66 -9.54 -15.63
C LEU A 75 -1.73 -8.02 -15.54
N ALA A 76 -2.48 -7.47 -14.59
CA ALA A 76 -2.58 -6.03 -14.35
C ALA A 76 -1.22 -5.42 -14.01
N ALA A 77 -0.41 -6.07 -13.18
CA ALA A 77 0.94 -5.61 -12.84
C ALA A 77 1.86 -5.59 -14.06
N LEU A 78 1.81 -6.61 -14.93
CA LEU A 78 2.60 -6.65 -16.16
C LEU A 78 2.18 -5.54 -17.13
N VAL A 79 0.87 -5.35 -17.32
CA VAL A 79 0.35 -4.26 -18.15
C VAL A 79 0.75 -2.90 -17.57
N ASN A 80 0.59 -2.70 -16.26
CA ASN A 80 0.96 -1.47 -15.58
C ASN A 80 2.47 -1.21 -15.62
N LEU A 81 3.29 -2.27 -15.56
CA LEU A 81 4.74 -2.14 -15.72
C LEU A 81 5.08 -1.63 -17.11
N VAL A 82 4.55 -2.24 -18.18
CA VAL A 82 4.87 -1.83 -19.56
C VAL A 82 4.30 -0.44 -19.86
N VAL A 83 3.00 -0.24 -19.65
CA VAL A 83 2.33 1.03 -19.97
C VAL A 83 2.81 2.15 -19.06
N GLY A 84 2.91 1.89 -17.75
CA GLY A 84 3.36 2.88 -16.77
C GLY A 84 4.80 3.32 -17.01
N VAL A 85 5.71 2.40 -17.32
CA VAL A 85 7.10 2.76 -17.67
C VAL A 85 7.15 3.58 -18.95
N LEU A 86 6.40 3.21 -19.99
CA LEU A 86 6.35 3.98 -21.25
C LEU A 86 5.80 5.40 -21.02
N LEU A 87 4.69 5.54 -20.29
CA LEU A 87 4.11 6.83 -19.96
C LEU A 87 5.07 7.69 -19.13
N ALA A 88 5.66 7.12 -18.08
CA ALA A 88 6.64 7.82 -17.25
C ALA A 88 7.85 8.27 -18.07
N TRP A 89 8.36 7.41 -18.96
CA TRP A 89 9.47 7.74 -19.83
C TRP A 89 9.13 8.89 -20.79
N VAL A 90 7.96 8.86 -21.43
CA VAL A 90 7.52 9.94 -22.33
C VAL A 90 7.37 11.25 -21.58
N LEU A 91 6.69 11.23 -20.43
CA LEU A 91 6.43 12.43 -19.64
C LEU A 91 7.72 13.05 -19.08
N VAL A 92 8.67 12.24 -18.61
CA VAL A 92 9.92 12.76 -18.06
C VAL A 92 10.88 13.23 -19.16
N ARG A 93 10.98 12.48 -20.26
CA ARG A 93 12.02 12.72 -21.29
C ARG A 93 11.61 13.73 -22.36
N TYR A 94 10.32 13.89 -22.66
CA TYR A 94 9.85 14.75 -23.75
C TYR A 94 9.05 15.97 -23.24
N ARG A 95 9.10 17.04 -24.02
CA ARG A 95 8.29 18.26 -23.81
C ARG A 95 7.37 18.42 -25.02
N PHE A 96 6.06 18.24 -24.81
CA PHE A 96 5.03 18.36 -25.85
C PHE A 96 3.84 19.19 -25.35
N PRO A 97 3.11 19.89 -26.24
CA PRO A 97 1.90 20.62 -25.86
C PRO A 97 0.83 19.65 -25.37
N GLY A 98 0.20 19.92 -24.21
CA GLY A 98 -0.79 19.03 -23.60
C GLY A 98 -0.27 18.08 -22.51
N ARG A 99 1.04 18.10 -22.22
CA ARG A 99 1.65 17.27 -21.15
C ARG A 99 0.95 17.39 -19.79
N ARG A 100 0.54 18.59 -19.38
CA ARG A 100 -0.16 18.81 -18.09
C ARG A 100 -1.52 18.11 -18.01
N LEU A 101 -2.23 18.02 -19.14
CA LEU A 101 -3.51 17.32 -19.18
C LEU A 101 -3.29 15.80 -19.07
N ALA A 102 -2.28 15.26 -19.77
CA ALA A 102 -1.92 13.86 -19.67
C ALA A 102 -1.52 13.48 -18.23
N ASP A 103 -0.70 14.31 -17.58
CA ASP A 103 -0.30 14.15 -16.17
C ASP A 103 -1.52 14.09 -15.24
N ALA A 104 -2.43 15.06 -15.38
CA ALA A 104 -3.66 15.12 -14.58
C ALA A 104 -4.60 13.93 -14.80
N LEU A 105 -4.72 13.44 -16.05
CA LEU A 105 -5.54 12.27 -16.36
C LEU A 105 -5.00 10.98 -15.73
N ILE A 106 -3.68 10.85 -15.62
CA ILE A 106 -3.03 9.71 -14.98
C ILE A 106 -3.22 9.75 -13.46
N ASP A 107 -3.19 10.94 -12.85
CA ASP A 107 -3.38 11.12 -11.41
C ASP A 107 -4.86 11.10 -10.98
N LEU A 108 -5.77 11.44 -11.90
CA LEU A 108 -7.22 11.51 -11.67
C LEU A 108 -7.80 10.28 -10.95
N PRO A 109 -7.57 9.02 -11.37
CA PRO A 109 -8.14 7.86 -10.69
C PRO A 109 -7.78 7.77 -9.20
N PHE A 110 -6.63 8.32 -8.78
CA PHE A 110 -6.22 8.33 -7.38
C PHE A 110 -6.87 9.46 -6.57
N ALA A 111 -7.31 10.53 -7.23
CA ALA A 111 -8.04 11.62 -6.61
C ALA A 111 -9.55 11.33 -6.48
N LEU A 112 -10.07 10.37 -7.24
CA LEU A 112 -11.49 10.03 -7.24
C LEU A 112 -11.86 9.13 -6.05
N PRO A 113 -13.01 9.39 -5.39
CA PRO A 113 -13.55 8.47 -4.39
C PRO A 113 -13.86 7.11 -5.02
N THR A 114 -13.55 6.02 -4.32
CA THR A 114 -13.79 4.65 -4.78
C THR A 114 -15.26 4.39 -5.15
N ALA A 115 -16.20 5.06 -4.46
CA ALA A 115 -17.63 5.01 -4.76
C ALA A 115 -17.97 5.58 -6.16
N VAL A 116 -17.24 6.59 -6.64
CA VAL A 116 -17.47 7.19 -7.98
C VAL A 116 -16.86 6.32 -9.07
N ALA A 117 -15.69 5.73 -8.82
CA ALA A 117 -15.04 4.82 -9.76
C ALA A 117 -15.91 3.60 -10.09
N GLY A 118 -16.67 3.09 -9.12
CA GLY A 118 -17.56 1.94 -9.31
C GLY A 118 -18.80 2.21 -10.19
N VAL A 119 -19.27 3.46 -10.31
CA VAL A 119 -20.42 3.82 -11.16
C VAL A 119 -19.99 4.06 -12.62
N ALA A 120 -18.72 4.34 -12.85
CA ALA A 120 -18.15 4.59 -14.17
C ALA A 120 -17.65 3.31 -14.90
N LEU A 121 -17.67 2.16 -14.21
CA LEU A 121 -17.15 0.86 -14.66
C LEU A 121 -18.24 -0.05 -15.24
#